data_AF-A0A2E5RMA5-F1
#
_entry.id   AF-A0A2E5RMA5-F1
#
_cell.length_a   1.000
_cell.length_b   1.000
_cell.length_c   1.000
_cell.angle_alpha   90.00
_cell.angle_beta   90.00
_cell.angle_gamma   90.00
#
_symmetry.space_group_name_H-M   'P 1'
#
loop_
_entity.id
_entity.type
_entity.pdbx_description
1 polymer ?
#
loop_
_entity_poly.entity_id
_entity_poly.type
_entity_poly.pdbx_seq_one_letter_code
_entity_poly.pdbx_strand_id
1 'polypeptide(L)'
;MRRLIVLFSFLSLYTSANPFTFYTAKSGLINSNVYCIEKGSKFIWVGTSTGINRITFKKSIPIEFSKRGTSVPVTALEDDGEIIWAGLKGKGVYQMLKKNYKLIGFRKDVLVNKEILEIKRIKKGIIVLTSNQKFTFSFGKSEYSVSEIKTENHHPEIRVGRNTIKNNNGILSRYNPETKSFRPFKNQIHSRDHLNWYNGVLLATSKGLVFYNPDMDTIRFGSPKLELLRFQLNGSDTIPNNLELSWNEYKFNYQFHFEELGGTNQIMLAYTLNNGSEVIDKTVAASEGIELSDLEYGNYQLKIRAKNQKGIESKNTLQYSFSIANPLMNSIWRYIVVIFLIGIWTFLVVLIIKSRHKKEMKILEDALLEKTNKLNQIEKSKYGLVDEDKVQL
;
A
#
# COMPACT_ATOMS: atom_id res chain seq x y z
N MET A 1 18.59 -1.63 -50.02
CA MET A 1 19.29 -2.20 -48.85
C MET A 1 18.72 -1.61 -47.57
N ARG A 2 17.87 -2.35 -46.85
CA ARG A 2 17.41 -2.00 -45.48
C ARG A 2 17.81 -3.17 -44.58
N ARG A 3 18.80 -2.96 -43.70
CA ARG A 3 19.23 -3.96 -42.73
C ARG A 3 18.26 -3.94 -41.56
N LEU A 4 17.52 -5.03 -41.39
CA LEU A 4 16.69 -5.32 -40.23
C LEU A 4 17.64 -5.75 -39.10
N ILE A 5 17.80 -4.91 -38.07
CA ILE A 5 18.55 -5.27 -36.85
C ILE A 5 17.54 -5.93 -35.92
N VAL A 6 17.60 -7.26 -35.80
CA VAL A 6 16.85 -8.01 -34.79
C VAL A 6 17.68 -7.98 -33.51
N LEU A 7 17.29 -7.11 -32.57
CA LEU A 7 17.84 -7.09 -31.22
C LEU A 7 17.30 -8.32 -30.46
N PHE A 8 18.10 -9.38 -30.36
CA PHE A 8 17.83 -10.48 -29.43
C PHE A 8 18.08 -9.98 -28.01
N SER A 9 17.03 -9.50 -27.33
CA SER A 9 17.07 -9.33 -25.89
C SER A 9 17.09 -10.71 -25.24
N PHE A 10 18.27 -11.15 -24.81
CA PHE A 10 18.40 -12.25 -23.86
C PHE A 10 17.79 -11.79 -22.52
N LEU A 11 16.47 -11.95 -22.39
CA LEU A 11 15.81 -11.86 -21.10
C LEU A 11 16.17 -13.14 -20.34
N SER A 12 17.30 -13.12 -19.61
CA SER A 12 17.59 -14.16 -18.66
C SER A 12 16.47 -14.16 -17.62
N LEU A 13 15.55 -15.12 -17.74
CA LEU A 13 14.59 -15.46 -16.70
C LEU A 13 15.38 -15.89 -15.46
N TYR A 14 15.73 -14.93 -14.61
CA TYR A 14 16.11 -15.24 -13.24
C TYR A 14 14.83 -15.69 -12.52
N THR A 15 14.45 -16.95 -12.70
CA THR A 15 13.52 -17.59 -11.78
C THR A 15 14.18 -17.53 -10.42
N SER A 16 13.68 -16.69 -9.51
CA SER A 16 14.15 -16.63 -8.13
C SER A 16 14.16 -18.06 -7.58
N ALA A 17 15.33 -18.58 -7.24
CA ALA A 17 15.42 -19.94 -6.72
C ALA A 17 14.60 -20.01 -5.43
N ASN A 18 13.73 -21.02 -5.31
CA ASN A 18 12.94 -21.20 -4.11
C ASN A 18 13.88 -21.53 -2.93
N PRO A 19 13.97 -20.69 -1.88
CA PRO A 19 14.90 -20.92 -0.79
C PRO A 19 14.49 -22.08 0.13
N PHE A 20 13.32 -22.68 -0.11
CA PHE A 20 12.79 -23.78 0.68
C PHE A 20 12.90 -25.12 -0.04
N THR A 21 13.47 -26.10 0.65
CA THR A 21 13.46 -27.52 0.26
C THR A 21 12.52 -28.28 1.19
N PHE A 22 11.56 -29.03 0.64
CA PHE A 22 10.56 -29.77 1.41
C PHE A 22 10.90 -31.25 1.49
N TYR A 23 10.96 -31.78 2.71
CA TYR A 23 11.06 -33.21 2.98
C TYR A 23 9.72 -33.71 3.51
N THR A 24 9.14 -34.69 2.83
CA THR A 24 7.80 -35.21 3.09
C THR A 24 7.84 -36.72 3.34
N ALA A 25 6.67 -37.36 3.46
CA ALA A 25 6.58 -38.82 3.47
C ALA A 25 7.27 -39.47 2.25
N LYS A 26 7.20 -38.83 1.06
CA LYS A 26 7.89 -39.28 -0.16
C LYS A 26 9.43 -39.24 -0.02
N SER A 27 9.95 -38.37 0.84
CA SER A 27 11.39 -38.24 1.11
C SER A 27 11.91 -39.20 2.18
N GLY A 28 11.02 -39.89 2.91
CA GLY A 28 11.39 -40.81 3.98
C GLY A 28 10.83 -40.46 5.37
N LEU A 29 10.12 -39.34 5.53
CA LEU A 29 9.37 -39.09 6.77
C LEU A 29 8.29 -40.16 6.98
N ILE A 30 7.96 -40.48 8.23
CA ILE A 30 6.85 -41.36 8.56
C ILE A 30 5.50 -40.67 8.30
N ASN A 31 5.45 -39.34 8.47
CA ASN A 31 4.33 -38.50 8.08
C ASN A 31 4.81 -37.09 7.75
N SER A 32 4.15 -36.42 6.80
CA SER A 32 4.48 -35.04 6.41
C SER A 32 4.02 -33.98 7.43
N ASN A 33 3.08 -34.31 8.31
CA ASN A 33 2.63 -33.37 9.33
C ASN A 33 3.61 -33.35 10.52
N VAL A 34 4.56 -32.41 10.49
CA VAL A 34 5.66 -32.29 11.45
C VAL A 34 5.30 -31.29 12.56
N TYR A 35 5.49 -31.68 13.81
CA TYR A 35 5.15 -30.88 14.99
C TYR A 35 6.37 -30.25 15.66
N CYS A 36 7.45 -31.02 15.84
CA CYS A 36 8.65 -30.58 16.54
C CYS A 36 9.93 -31.12 15.90
N ILE A 37 11.03 -30.42 16.14
CA ILE A 37 12.37 -30.77 15.67
C ILE A 37 13.33 -30.66 16.85
N GLU A 38 14.14 -31.68 17.07
CA GLU A 38 15.11 -31.68 18.15
C GLU A 38 16.50 -32.10 17.67
N LYS A 39 17.52 -31.37 18.12
CA LYS A 39 18.92 -31.63 17.73
C LYS A 39 19.56 -32.64 18.67
N GLY A 40 19.72 -33.87 18.18
CA GLY A 40 20.56 -34.86 18.84
C GLY A 40 22.05 -34.73 18.49
N SER A 41 22.88 -35.54 19.14
CA SER A 41 24.34 -35.58 18.92
C SER A 41 24.73 -36.07 17.52
N LYS A 42 24.04 -37.10 17.02
CA LYS A 42 24.31 -37.72 15.70
C LYS A 42 23.19 -37.51 14.68
N PHE A 43 21.99 -37.17 15.15
CA PHE A 43 20.79 -37.17 14.34
C PHE A 43 19.93 -35.95 14.66
N ILE A 44 19.13 -35.54 13.69
CA ILE A 44 17.97 -34.68 13.96
C ILE A 44 16.77 -35.58 14.21
N TRP A 45 16.11 -35.34 15.33
CA TRP A 45 14.86 -35.98 15.68
C TRP A 45 13.69 -35.12 15.21
N VAL A 46 12.68 -35.77 14.66
CA VAL A 46 11.52 -35.08 14.10
C VAL A 46 10.25 -35.76 14.58
N GLY A 47 9.42 -35.03 15.32
CA GLY A 47 8.12 -35.49 15.78
C GLY A 47 7.04 -35.21 14.75
N THR A 48 6.24 -36.23 14.43
CA THR A 48 5.18 -36.16 13.41
C THR A 48 3.85 -36.64 13.96
N SER A 49 2.78 -36.55 13.17
CA SER A 49 1.44 -37.03 13.57
C SER A 49 1.36 -38.54 13.87
N THR A 50 2.29 -39.35 13.36
CA THR A 50 2.24 -40.82 13.50
C THR A 50 3.53 -41.43 14.04
N GLY A 51 4.47 -40.62 14.52
CA GLY A 51 5.72 -41.14 15.04
C GLY A 51 6.88 -40.17 15.05
N ILE A 52 8.06 -40.73 15.28
CA ILE A 52 9.33 -40.05 15.31
C ILE A 52 10.15 -40.48 14.10
N ASN A 53 10.75 -39.51 13.43
CA ASN A 53 11.84 -39.75 12.50
C ASN A 53 13.17 -39.41 13.17
N ARG A 54 14.18 -40.20 12.83
CA ARG A 54 15.59 -39.91 13.11
C ARG A 54 16.29 -39.74 11.78
N ILE A 55 16.89 -38.58 11.56
CA ILE A 55 17.43 -38.20 10.26
C ILE A 55 18.93 -37.95 10.38
N THR A 56 19.69 -38.64 9.55
CA THR A 56 21.13 -38.39 9.38
C THR A 56 21.33 -37.37 8.27
N PHE A 57 22.16 -36.36 8.52
CA PHE A 57 22.45 -35.30 7.56
C PHE A 57 23.93 -35.33 7.15
N LYS A 58 24.19 -35.15 5.86
CA LYS A 58 25.50 -34.78 5.33
C LYS A 58 25.44 -33.32 4.92
N LYS A 59 26.04 -32.44 5.71
CA LYS A 59 25.82 -30.99 5.64
C LYS A 59 24.34 -30.64 5.84
N SER A 60 23.74 -29.90 4.91
CA SER A 60 22.31 -29.54 4.90
C SER A 60 21.42 -30.60 4.24
N ILE A 61 21.99 -31.67 3.68
CA ILE A 61 21.25 -32.66 2.90
C ILE A 61 20.98 -33.89 3.77
N PRO A 62 19.71 -34.30 3.95
CA PRO A 62 19.40 -35.54 4.65
C PRO A 62 19.78 -36.73 3.77
N ILE A 63 20.43 -37.73 4.37
CA ILE A 63 20.94 -38.92 3.67
C ILE A 63 20.27 -40.22 4.15
N GLU A 64 19.68 -40.23 5.34
CA GLU A 64 19.03 -41.42 5.89
C GLU A 64 17.86 -41.03 6.80
N PHE A 65 16.74 -41.76 6.68
CA PHE A 65 15.55 -41.57 7.50
C PHE A 65 15.19 -42.89 8.19
N SER A 66 15.35 -42.96 9.51
CA SER A 66 14.79 -44.05 10.33
C SER A 66 13.44 -43.63 10.89
N LYS A 67 12.50 -44.58 11.02
CA LYS A 67 11.11 -44.34 11.43
C LYS A 67 10.78 -45.13 12.70
N ARG A 68 10.09 -44.51 13.65
CA ARG A 68 9.49 -45.18 14.81
C ARG A 68 8.04 -44.72 14.97
N GLY A 69 7.10 -45.63 14.76
CA GLY A 69 5.67 -45.33 14.89
C GLY A 69 5.23 -45.06 16.33
N THR A 70 4.26 -44.18 16.48
CA THR A 70 3.51 -43.93 17.72
C THR A 70 2.01 -43.99 17.44
N SER A 71 1.21 -44.19 18.49
CA SER A 71 -0.26 -44.26 18.36
C SER A 71 -0.94 -42.89 18.30
N VAL A 72 -0.20 -41.81 18.58
CA VAL A 72 -0.67 -40.42 18.60
C VAL A 72 0.47 -39.49 18.16
N PRO A 73 0.18 -38.23 17.78
CA PRO A 73 1.20 -37.26 17.42
C PRO A 73 2.27 -37.06 18.49
N VAL A 74 3.51 -36.86 18.05
CA VAL A 74 4.63 -36.48 18.91
C VAL A 74 4.80 -34.97 18.80
N THR A 75 4.51 -34.23 19.87
CA THR A 75 4.41 -32.76 19.87
C THR A 75 5.62 -32.06 20.49
N ALA A 76 6.42 -32.77 21.28
CA ALA A 76 7.64 -32.25 21.88
C ALA A 76 8.70 -33.35 21.93
N LEU A 77 9.96 -32.98 21.74
CA LEU A 77 11.12 -33.87 21.84
C LEU A 77 12.24 -33.15 22.59
N GLU A 78 12.98 -33.89 23.41
CA GLU A 78 14.20 -33.42 24.08
C GLU A 78 15.21 -34.58 24.09
N ASP A 79 16.42 -34.33 23.58
CA ASP A 79 17.51 -35.31 23.59
C ASP A 79 18.46 -35.05 24.78
N ASP A 80 18.43 -35.91 25.79
CA ASP A 80 19.31 -35.77 26.97
C ASP A 80 20.66 -36.48 26.83
N GLY A 81 20.96 -37.04 25.66
CA GLY A 81 22.16 -37.82 25.36
C GLY A 81 21.89 -39.32 25.28
N GLU A 82 21.21 -39.91 26.25
CA GLU A 82 20.93 -41.37 26.31
C GLU A 82 19.46 -41.71 26.07
N ILE A 83 18.58 -40.79 26.47
CA ILE A 83 17.13 -40.89 26.43
C ILE A 83 16.60 -39.76 25.56
N ILE A 84 15.67 -40.11 24.68
CA ILE A 84 14.81 -39.13 24.03
C ILE A 84 13.51 -39.04 24.83
N TRP A 85 13.22 -37.87 25.35
CA TRP A 85 11.93 -37.59 25.97
C TRP A 85 10.95 -37.15 24.88
N ALA A 86 9.81 -37.82 24.80
CA ALA A 86 8.80 -37.58 23.78
C ALA A 86 7.46 -37.23 24.42
N GLY A 87 6.94 -36.05 24.09
CA GLY A 87 5.58 -35.63 24.42
C GLY A 87 4.61 -36.23 23.40
N LEU A 88 3.73 -37.12 23.84
CA LEU A 88 2.70 -37.72 23.00
C LEU A 88 1.36 -37.05 23.28
N LYS A 89 0.74 -36.48 22.23
CA LYS A 89 -0.52 -35.73 22.35
C LYS A 89 -1.60 -36.57 23.04
N GLY A 90 -2.08 -36.08 24.18
CA GLY A 90 -3.09 -36.76 25.01
C GLY A 90 -2.60 -37.95 25.83
N LYS A 91 -1.35 -38.41 25.66
CA LYS A 91 -0.78 -39.56 26.39
C LYS A 91 0.31 -39.19 27.40
N GLY A 92 0.70 -37.93 27.48
CA GLY A 92 1.75 -37.44 28.37
C GLY A 92 3.15 -37.70 27.83
N VAL A 93 4.12 -37.80 28.73
CA VAL A 93 5.54 -37.93 28.39
C VAL A 93 5.99 -39.39 28.38
N TYR A 94 6.86 -39.72 27.42
CA TYR A 94 7.49 -41.03 27.29
C TYR A 94 9.00 -40.88 27.22
N GLN A 95 9.71 -41.83 27.80
CA GLN A 95 11.16 -41.99 27.66
C GLN A 95 11.45 -43.01 26.57
N MET A 96 12.37 -42.70 25.67
CA MET A 96 12.86 -43.61 24.65
C MET A 96 14.37 -43.78 24.77
N LEU A 97 14.80 -44.93 25.28
CA LEU A 97 16.22 -45.26 25.39
C LEU A 97 16.83 -45.45 23.98
N LYS A 98 17.93 -44.77 23.68
CA LYS A 98 18.59 -44.86 22.36
C LYS A 98 19.16 -46.24 22.05
N LYS A 99 19.36 -47.10 23.05
CA LYS A 99 19.86 -48.47 22.87
C LYS A 99 18.89 -49.38 22.11
N ASN A 100 17.58 -49.20 22.29
CA ASN A 100 16.55 -50.09 21.73
C ASN A 100 15.34 -49.34 21.14
N TYR A 101 15.29 -48.02 21.26
CA TYR A 101 14.20 -47.15 20.79
C TYR A 101 12.81 -47.56 21.29
N LYS A 102 12.74 -48.19 22.46
CA LYS A 102 11.48 -48.56 23.12
C LYS A 102 10.97 -47.37 23.92
N LEU A 103 9.71 -47.02 23.70
CA LEU A 103 9.00 -45.98 24.44
C LEU A 103 8.41 -46.56 25.74
N ILE A 104 8.71 -45.92 26.86
CA ILE A 104 8.21 -46.26 28.20
C ILE A 104 7.53 -45.01 28.78
N GLY A 105 6.36 -45.17 29.37
CA GLY A 105 5.60 -44.05 29.93
C GLY A 105 6.32 -43.40 31.11
N PHE A 106 6.32 -42.07 31.16
CA PHE A 106 6.83 -41.30 32.29
C PHE A 106 5.74 -40.40 32.87
N ARG A 107 5.53 -40.48 34.18
CA ARG A 107 4.55 -39.67 34.92
C ARG A 107 3.16 -39.58 34.25
N LYS A 108 2.68 -40.73 33.76
CA LYS A 108 1.35 -40.85 33.14
C LYS A 108 0.22 -40.47 34.10
N ASP A 109 0.43 -40.68 35.39
CA ASP A 109 -0.44 -40.23 36.48
C ASP A 109 -0.73 -38.71 36.44
N VAL A 110 0.23 -37.89 35.98
CA VAL A 110 0.13 -36.43 36.00
C VAL A 110 -0.14 -35.83 34.62
N LEU A 111 0.50 -36.38 33.59
CA LEU A 111 0.61 -35.73 32.27
C LEU A 111 -0.37 -36.28 31.22
N VAL A 112 -1.19 -37.27 31.56
CA VAL A 112 -2.22 -37.80 30.64
C VAL A 112 -3.25 -36.73 30.31
N ASN A 113 -3.77 -36.76 29.08
CA ASN A 113 -4.72 -35.78 28.52
C ASN A 113 -4.20 -34.34 28.44
N LYS A 114 -2.94 -34.07 28.78
CA LYS A 114 -2.30 -32.77 28.57
C LYS A 114 -1.60 -32.72 27.22
N GLU A 115 -1.68 -31.57 26.55
CA GLU A 115 -0.88 -31.30 25.36
C GLU A 115 0.49 -30.79 25.79
N ILE A 116 1.53 -31.52 25.38
CA ILE A 116 2.91 -31.21 25.73
C ILE A 116 3.47 -30.30 24.65
N LEU A 117 3.82 -29.07 25.03
CA LEU A 117 4.37 -28.07 24.12
C LEU A 117 5.90 -28.10 24.09
N GLU A 118 6.53 -28.27 25.26
CA GLU A 118 7.98 -28.32 25.38
C GLU A 118 8.36 -29.30 26.49
N ILE A 119 9.49 -29.98 26.31
CA ILE A 119 10.17 -30.75 27.34
C ILE A 119 11.58 -30.21 27.40
N LYS A 120 12.11 -29.99 28.60
CA LYS A 120 13.47 -29.50 28.78
C LYS A 120 14.17 -30.27 29.88
N ARG A 121 15.36 -30.80 29.58
CA ARG A 121 16.20 -31.48 30.56
C ARG A 121 16.82 -30.45 31.50
N ILE A 122 16.76 -30.72 32.80
CA ILE A 122 17.46 -29.96 33.85
C ILE A 122 18.37 -30.89 34.63
N LYS A 123 19.47 -30.45 35.26
CA LYS A 123 20.48 -31.33 35.89
C LYS A 123 19.94 -32.58 36.58
N LYS A 124 18.91 -32.45 37.44
CA LYS A 124 18.31 -33.56 38.22
C LYS A 124 16.85 -33.88 37.84
N GLY A 125 16.41 -33.59 36.63
CA GLY A 125 15.00 -33.80 36.26
C GLY A 125 14.63 -33.37 34.85
N ILE A 126 13.34 -33.15 34.65
CA ILE A 126 12.79 -32.50 33.45
C ILE A 126 11.79 -31.41 33.82
N ILE A 127 11.69 -30.41 32.98
CA ILE A 127 10.61 -29.45 32.94
C ILE A 127 9.70 -29.81 31.77
N VAL A 128 8.40 -29.78 31.98
CA VAL A 128 7.38 -30.04 30.95
C VAL A 128 6.45 -28.85 30.91
N LEU A 129 6.31 -28.23 29.73
CA LEU A 129 5.41 -27.11 29.50
C LEU A 129 4.16 -27.57 28.76
N THR A 130 3.01 -27.14 29.26
CA THR A 130 1.71 -27.24 28.59
C THR A 130 1.22 -25.84 28.24
N SER A 131 0.00 -25.72 27.69
CA SER A 131 -0.60 -24.43 27.37
C SER A 131 -0.65 -23.46 28.57
N ASN A 132 -0.94 -23.96 29.76
CA ASN A 132 -1.19 -23.13 30.94
C ASN A 132 -0.37 -23.50 32.18
N GLN A 133 0.43 -24.57 32.12
CA GLN A 133 1.15 -25.10 33.28
C GLN A 133 2.59 -25.45 32.95
N LYS A 134 3.47 -25.20 33.92
CA LYS A 134 4.85 -25.68 33.95
C LYS A 134 4.97 -26.72 35.05
N PHE A 135 5.36 -27.93 34.68
CA PHE A 135 5.65 -29.03 35.60
C PHE A 135 7.15 -29.20 35.74
N THR A 136 7.65 -29.35 36.97
CA THR A 136 9.05 -29.70 37.24
C THR A 136 9.10 -31.03 37.97
N PHE A 137 9.69 -32.03 37.32
CA PHE A 137 9.87 -33.37 37.86
C PHE A 137 11.33 -33.59 38.22
N SER A 138 11.61 -33.90 39.48
CA SER A 138 12.95 -34.31 39.92
C SER A 138 13.08 -35.83 39.86
N PHE A 139 14.18 -36.34 39.32
CA PHE A 139 14.43 -37.78 39.26
C PHE A 139 14.65 -38.37 40.66
N GLY A 140 14.13 -39.57 40.87
CA GLY A 140 14.17 -40.24 42.17
C GLY A 140 13.19 -39.68 43.21
N LYS A 141 12.36 -38.69 42.85
CA LYS A 141 11.32 -38.13 43.73
C LYS A 141 9.92 -38.41 43.18
N SER A 142 8.99 -38.73 44.07
CA SER A 142 7.55 -38.85 43.76
C SER A 142 6.89 -37.48 43.61
N GLU A 143 7.28 -36.53 44.45
CA GLU A 143 6.80 -35.15 44.43
C GLU A 143 7.27 -34.38 43.19
N TYR A 144 6.43 -33.45 42.75
CA TYR A 144 6.67 -32.57 41.62
C TYR A 144 6.12 -31.17 41.94
N SER A 145 6.67 -30.15 41.29
CA SER A 145 6.14 -28.78 41.41
C SER A 145 5.39 -28.37 40.14
N VAL A 146 4.33 -27.59 40.32
CA VAL A 146 3.52 -27.03 39.25
C VAL A 146 3.39 -25.53 39.47
N SER A 147 3.55 -24.76 38.41
CA SER A 147 3.22 -23.33 38.39
C SER A 147 2.38 -23.01 37.16
N GLU A 148 1.42 -22.09 37.30
CA GLU A 148 0.70 -21.56 36.15
C GLU A 148 1.62 -20.69 35.29
N ILE A 149 1.44 -20.77 33.98
CA ILE A 149 2.14 -19.95 33.00
C ILE A 149 1.13 -19.43 31.97
N LYS A 150 1.36 -18.23 31.47
CA LYS A 150 0.73 -17.77 30.23
C LYS A 150 1.70 -18.13 29.10
N THR A 151 1.30 -19.00 28.18
CA THR A 151 2.05 -19.14 26.94
C THR A 151 1.82 -17.88 26.11
N GLU A 152 2.86 -17.08 25.93
CA GLU A 152 2.87 -16.10 24.85
C GLU A 152 3.07 -16.86 23.54
N ASN A 153 2.38 -16.42 22.48
CA ASN A 153 2.63 -16.93 21.15
C ASN A 153 4.11 -16.68 20.81
N HIS A 154 4.89 -17.74 20.72
CA HIS A 154 6.29 -17.62 20.35
C HIS A 154 6.36 -17.09 18.91
N HIS A 155 6.88 -15.87 18.76
CA HIS A 155 7.17 -15.27 17.46
C HIS A 155 8.66 -15.49 17.15
N PRO A 156 9.06 -16.60 16.52
CA PRO A 156 10.46 -16.86 16.26
C PRO A 156 11.05 -15.75 15.38
N GLU A 157 12.09 -15.09 15.89
CA GLU A 157 13.00 -14.25 15.11
C GLU A 157 14.24 -15.07 14.79
N ILE A 158 14.42 -15.37 13.51
CA ILE A 158 15.47 -16.26 13.04
C ILE A 158 16.40 -15.45 12.14
N ARG A 159 17.62 -15.20 12.63
CA ARG A 159 18.67 -14.51 11.89
C ARG A 159 19.62 -15.54 11.29
N VAL A 160 19.69 -15.62 9.96
CA VAL A 160 20.60 -16.53 9.27
C VAL A 160 21.31 -15.81 8.14
N GLY A 161 22.64 -15.74 8.26
CA GLY A 161 23.46 -14.88 7.42
C GLY A 161 22.99 -13.43 7.56
N ARG A 162 22.67 -12.79 6.43
CA ARG A 162 22.12 -11.42 6.39
C ARG A 162 20.59 -11.35 6.44
N ASN A 163 19.91 -12.49 6.36
CA ASN A 163 18.45 -12.51 6.28
C ASN A 163 17.86 -12.65 7.68
N THR A 164 16.83 -11.87 7.96
CA THR A 164 16.02 -12.03 9.16
C THR A 164 14.64 -12.53 8.75
N ILE A 165 14.25 -13.68 9.28
CA ILE A 165 12.90 -14.23 9.12
C ILE A 165 12.16 -14.05 10.44
N LYS A 166 10.93 -13.58 10.35
CA LYS A 166 10.04 -13.44 11.51
C LYS A 166 8.67 -14.03 11.22
N ASN A 167 8.01 -14.48 12.27
CA ASN A 167 6.59 -14.77 12.22
C ASN A 167 5.80 -13.45 12.09
N ASN A 168 4.99 -13.35 11.04
CA ASN A 168 4.06 -12.26 10.78
C ASN A 168 2.65 -12.86 10.73
N ASN A 169 1.90 -12.77 11.83
CA ASN A 169 0.54 -13.31 11.96
C ASN A 169 0.42 -14.80 11.57
N GLY A 170 1.35 -15.63 12.05
CA GLY A 170 1.35 -17.08 11.81
C GLY A 170 2.06 -17.51 10.52
N ILE A 171 2.55 -16.57 9.70
CA ILE A 171 3.27 -16.84 8.46
C ILE A 171 4.72 -16.36 8.61
N LEU A 172 5.70 -17.20 8.31
CA LEU A 172 7.08 -16.75 8.21
C LEU A 172 7.23 -15.80 7.03
N SER A 173 7.85 -14.65 7.27
CA SER A 173 8.10 -13.59 6.29
C SER A 173 9.51 -13.05 6.45
N ARG A 174 10.08 -12.52 5.36
CA ARG A 174 11.33 -11.76 5.45
C ARG A 174 11.04 -10.46 6.18
N TYR A 175 11.87 -10.14 7.17
CA TYR A 175 11.74 -8.92 7.95
C TYR A 175 12.82 -7.93 7.55
N ASN A 176 12.39 -6.72 7.16
CA ASN A 176 13.28 -5.61 6.88
C ASN A 176 13.51 -4.83 8.19
N PRO A 177 14.72 -4.88 8.79
CA PRO A 177 14.99 -4.19 10.04
C PRO A 177 14.98 -2.67 9.91
N GLU A 178 15.31 -2.13 8.73
CA GLU A 178 15.37 -0.67 8.49
C GLU A 178 13.97 -0.06 8.50
N THR A 179 13.04 -0.67 7.76
CA THR A 179 11.67 -0.18 7.61
C THR A 179 10.69 -0.81 8.58
N LYS A 180 11.13 -1.81 9.35
CA LYS A 180 10.31 -2.66 10.23
C LYS A 180 9.13 -3.31 9.50
N SER A 181 9.26 -3.53 8.20
CA SER A 181 8.22 -4.10 7.34
C SER A 181 8.48 -5.59 7.06
N PHE A 182 7.46 -6.26 6.53
CA PHE A 182 7.50 -7.67 6.21
C PHE A 182 7.25 -7.90 4.72
N ARG A 183 8.05 -8.78 4.11
CA ARG A 183 7.82 -9.30 2.76
C ARG A 183 7.53 -10.80 2.84
N PRO A 184 6.31 -11.24 2.51
CA PRO A 184 5.97 -12.66 2.54
C PRO A 184 6.79 -13.44 1.50
N PHE A 185 7.03 -14.72 1.78
CA PHE A 185 7.52 -15.64 0.76
C PHE A 185 6.39 -15.98 -0.23
N LYS A 186 6.75 -16.28 -1.49
CA LYS A 186 5.77 -16.72 -2.51
C LYS A 186 4.97 -17.93 -2.03
N ASN A 187 5.65 -18.87 -1.37
CA ASN A 187 5.03 -19.98 -0.66
C ASN A 187 4.90 -19.61 0.81
N GLN A 188 3.66 -19.48 1.30
CA GLN A 188 3.40 -19.20 2.71
C GLN A 188 3.83 -20.39 3.58
N ILE A 189 4.74 -20.14 4.52
CA ILE A 189 5.25 -21.14 5.45
C ILE A 189 4.69 -20.88 6.85
N HIS A 190 3.91 -21.83 7.35
CA HIS A 190 3.43 -21.86 8.72
C HIS A 190 4.29 -22.83 9.52
N SER A 191 5.23 -22.30 10.29
CA SER A 191 6.13 -23.10 11.12
C SER A 191 5.57 -23.26 12.53
N ARG A 192 5.60 -24.49 13.05
CA ARG A 192 5.25 -24.81 14.45
C ARG A 192 6.47 -24.77 15.35
N ASP A 193 7.62 -25.13 14.79
CA ASP A 193 8.89 -25.24 15.48
C ASP A 193 10.03 -24.98 14.48
N HIS A 194 11.23 -24.67 14.98
CA HIS A 194 12.39 -24.41 14.15
C HIS A 194 13.69 -24.84 14.83
N LEU A 195 14.69 -25.18 14.01
CA LEU A 195 16.03 -25.48 14.45
C LEU A 195 17.04 -24.83 13.50
N ASN A 196 17.93 -23.99 14.04
CA ASN A 196 19.08 -23.49 13.29
C ASN A 196 19.99 -24.67 12.93
N TRP A 197 20.22 -24.87 11.63
CA TRP A 197 20.92 -26.04 11.12
C TRP A 197 21.85 -25.66 9.97
N TYR A 198 23.16 -25.87 10.16
CA TYR A 198 24.19 -25.40 9.22
C TYR A 198 24.00 -23.90 8.93
N ASN A 199 24.08 -23.48 7.65
CA ASN A 199 23.85 -22.11 7.22
C ASN A 199 22.36 -21.81 7.01
N GLY A 200 21.44 -22.64 7.50
CA GLY A 200 20.01 -22.52 7.25
C GLY A 200 19.15 -22.83 8.47
N VAL A 201 17.88 -23.12 8.22
CA VAL A 201 16.89 -23.42 9.28
C VAL A 201 16.05 -24.61 8.86
N LEU A 202 15.90 -25.57 9.75
CA LEU A 202 14.87 -26.60 9.65
C LEU A 202 13.59 -26.10 10.31
N LEU A 203 12.46 -26.28 9.63
CA LEU A 203 11.15 -25.79 10.02
C LEU A 203 10.16 -26.94 10.07
N ALA A 204 9.44 -27.06 11.18
CA ALA A 204 8.37 -28.03 11.36
C ALA A 204 7.08 -27.45 10.79
N THR A 205 6.49 -28.08 9.78
CA THR A 205 5.26 -27.58 9.15
C THR A 205 4.22 -28.68 8.99
N SER A 206 2.98 -28.28 8.72
CA SER A 206 1.91 -29.22 8.35
C SER A 206 2.15 -29.95 7.03
N LYS A 207 3.08 -29.44 6.21
CA LYS A 207 3.36 -29.92 4.84
C LYS A 207 4.72 -30.61 4.71
N GLY A 208 5.47 -30.77 5.80
CA GLY A 208 6.76 -31.46 5.82
C GLY A 208 7.76 -30.83 6.79
N LEU A 209 8.93 -31.45 6.83
CA LEU A 209 10.14 -30.82 7.36
C LEU A 209 10.71 -29.93 6.24
N VAL A 210 10.85 -28.64 6.49
CA VAL A 210 11.30 -27.69 5.47
C VAL A 210 12.67 -27.16 5.83
N PHE A 211 13.63 -27.24 4.92
CA PHE A 211 14.91 -26.56 5.06
C PHE A 211 14.88 -25.23 4.31
N TYR A 212 15.07 -24.13 5.04
CA TYR A 212 15.31 -22.81 4.48
C TYR A 212 16.81 -22.57 4.30
N ASN A 213 17.22 -22.31 3.06
CA ASN A 213 18.57 -21.93 2.71
C ASN A 213 18.63 -20.41 2.38
N PRO A 214 19.25 -19.57 3.24
CA PRO A 214 19.37 -18.14 2.99
C PRO A 214 20.24 -17.79 1.79
N ASP A 215 21.18 -18.65 1.40
CA ASP A 215 22.04 -18.40 0.23
C ASP A 215 21.23 -18.43 -1.08
N MET A 216 20.15 -19.22 -1.09
CA MET A 216 19.20 -19.29 -2.20
C MET A 216 18.16 -18.17 -2.15
N ASP A 217 18.08 -17.44 -1.04
CA ASP A 217 17.19 -16.28 -0.90
C ASP A 217 17.85 -15.02 -1.47
N THR A 218 17.70 -14.87 -2.78
CA THR A 218 18.27 -13.76 -3.54
C THR A 218 17.50 -12.46 -3.39
N ILE A 219 16.30 -12.48 -2.78
CA ILE A 219 15.48 -11.30 -2.60
C ILE A 219 16.20 -10.29 -1.72
N ARG A 220 16.19 -9.03 -2.16
CA ARG A 220 16.83 -7.91 -1.47
C ARG A 220 15.77 -6.86 -1.18
N PHE A 221 15.88 -6.26 -0.01
CA PHE A 221 15.02 -5.13 0.32
C PHE A 221 15.49 -3.91 -0.48
N GLY A 222 14.53 -3.24 -1.11
CA GLY A 222 14.76 -1.98 -1.82
C GLY A 222 14.79 -0.79 -0.86
N SER A 223 14.74 0.41 -1.43
CA SER A 223 14.45 1.61 -0.64
C SER A 223 12.93 1.78 -0.46
N PRO A 224 12.45 2.25 0.70
CA PRO A 224 11.05 2.57 0.88
C PRO A 224 10.64 3.68 -0.08
N LYS A 225 9.72 3.38 -0.99
CA LYS A 225 9.22 4.34 -1.98
C LYS A 225 7.72 4.17 -2.15
N LEU A 226 7.05 5.27 -2.51
CA LEU A 226 5.68 5.24 -2.98
C LEU A 226 5.63 5.44 -4.49
N GLU A 227 4.70 4.78 -5.16
CA GLU A 227 4.47 4.91 -6.59
C GLU A 227 2.99 5.09 -6.86
N LEU A 228 2.65 5.83 -7.90
CA LEU A 228 1.26 5.91 -8.33
C LEU A 228 0.87 4.58 -8.94
N LEU A 229 -0.12 3.93 -8.35
CA LEU A 229 -0.70 2.71 -8.91
C LEU A 229 -1.73 3.06 -9.98
N ARG A 230 -2.62 3.99 -9.65
CA ARG A 230 -3.74 4.37 -10.51
C ARG A 230 -4.17 5.79 -10.19
N PHE A 231 -4.52 6.53 -11.23
CA PHE A 231 -5.15 7.83 -11.11
C PHE A 231 -6.43 7.83 -11.94
N GLN A 232 -7.52 8.34 -11.35
CA GLN A 232 -8.80 8.49 -12.02
C GLN A 232 -9.29 9.92 -11.95
N LEU A 233 -9.74 10.45 -13.07
CA LEU A 233 -10.44 11.73 -13.18
C LEU A 233 -11.90 11.44 -13.54
N ASN A 234 -12.83 11.83 -12.67
CA ASN A 234 -14.27 11.59 -12.85
C ASN A 234 -14.59 10.10 -13.12
N GLY A 235 -13.86 9.20 -12.45
CA GLY A 235 -14.01 7.75 -12.58
C GLY A 235 -13.30 7.12 -13.78
N SER A 236 -12.71 7.92 -14.67
CA SER A 236 -11.96 7.43 -15.84
C SER A 236 -10.45 7.43 -15.59
N ASP A 237 -9.77 6.34 -15.94
CA ASP A 237 -8.33 6.21 -15.74
C ASP A 237 -7.56 7.16 -16.67
N THR A 238 -6.62 7.91 -16.10
CA THR A 238 -5.77 8.84 -16.86
C THR A 238 -4.45 9.08 -16.12
N ILE A 239 -3.64 10.04 -16.59
CA ILE A 239 -2.33 10.39 -16.04
C ILE A 239 -2.44 11.76 -15.34
N PRO A 240 -1.94 11.92 -14.10
CA PRO A 240 -2.14 13.14 -13.31
C PRO A 240 -1.17 14.29 -13.65
N ASN A 241 -0.56 14.31 -14.83
CA ASN A 241 0.49 15.27 -15.18
C ASN A 241 -0.05 16.42 -16.03
N ASN A 242 0.12 17.66 -15.55
CA ASN A 242 -0.21 18.90 -16.26
C ASN A 242 -1.63 18.91 -16.81
N LEU A 243 -2.59 18.50 -15.97
CA LEU A 243 -4.00 18.51 -16.35
C LEU A 243 -4.51 19.94 -16.40
N GLU A 244 -5.16 20.30 -17.50
CA GLU A 244 -5.91 21.54 -17.65
C GLU A 244 -7.41 21.21 -17.58
N LEU A 245 -8.06 21.62 -16.50
CA LEU A 245 -9.45 21.30 -16.24
C LEU A 245 -10.32 22.54 -16.45
N SER A 246 -11.52 22.30 -16.98
CA SER A 246 -12.58 23.30 -16.96
C SER A 246 -13.13 23.48 -15.54
N TRP A 247 -13.88 24.55 -15.30
CA TRP A 247 -14.50 24.82 -14.00
C TRP A 247 -15.67 23.87 -13.63
N ASN A 248 -15.91 22.83 -14.43
CA ASN A 248 -16.97 21.85 -14.17
C ASN A 248 -16.62 20.95 -12.98
N GLU A 249 -17.59 20.13 -12.55
CA GLU A 249 -17.33 19.12 -11.50
C GLU A 249 -16.18 18.19 -11.90
N TYR A 250 -15.17 18.16 -11.05
CA TYR A 250 -14.05 17.24 -11.14
C TYR A 250 -13.86 16.50 -9.82
N LYS A 251 -13.44 15.25 -9.93
CA LYS A 251 -13.12 14.37 -8.81
C LYS A 251 -11.85 13.61 -9.16
N PHE A 252 -10.79 13.90 -8.40
CA PHE A 252 -9.50 13.25 -8.51
C PHE A 252 -9.42 12.10 -7.53
N ASN A 253 -9.08 10.90 -8.00
CA ASN A 253 -8.82 9.75 -7.14
C ASN A 253 -7.42 9.21 -7.40
N TYR A 254 -6.54 9.31 -6.41
CA TYR A 254 -5.17 8.80 -6.46
C TYR A 254 -5.04 7.53 -5.61
N GLN A 255 -4.56 6.47 -6.22
CA GLN A 255 -4.24 5.20 -5.57
C GLN A 255 -2.75 4.91 -5.72
N PHE A 256 -2.15 4.33 -4.68
CA PHE A 256 -0.70 4.20 -4.57
C PHE A 256 -0.28 2.75 -4.33
N HIS A 257 0.91 2.43 -4.83
CA HIS A 257 1.66 1.25 -4.47
C HIS A 257 2.81 1.65 -3.55
N PHE A 258 3.14 0.79 -2.57
CA PHE A 258 4.19 1.06 -1.60
C PHE A 258 5.18 -0.08 -1.60
N GLU A 259 6.45 0.25 -1.82
CA GLU A 259 7.54 -0.70 -1.67
C GLU A 259 8.21 -0.51 -0.31
N GLU A 260 8.51 -1.62 0.36
CA GLU A 260 9.26 -1.69 1.63
C GLU A 260 8.66 -0.96 2.83
N LEU A 261 7.49 -0.32 2.70
CA LEU A 261 6.82 0.40 3.80
C LEU A 261 5.83 -0.47 4.58
N GLY A 262 5.50 -1.67 4.09
CA GLY A 262 4.53 -2.59 4.70
C GLY A 262 3.21 -2.64 3.93
N GLY A 263 2.15 -3.15 4.57
CA GLY A 263 0.81 -3.19 3.98
C GLY A 263 0.13 -1.83 4.00
N THR A 264 -0.78 -1.56 3.05
CA THR A 264 -1.53 -0.30 2.92
C THR A 264 -2.25 0.11 4.21
N ASN A 265 -2.81 -0.86 4.96
CA ASN A 265 -3.51 -0.61 6.22
C ASN A 265 -2.57 -0.14 7.37
N GLN A 266 -1.26 -0.18 7.15
CA GLN A 266 -0.23 0.24 8.10
C GLN A 266 0.49 1.51 7.63
N ILE A 267 -0.01 2.19 6.61
CA ILE A 267 0.61 3.36 5.99
C ILE A 267 -0.36 4.53 6.04
N MET A 268 0.17 5.71 6.37
CA MET A 268 -0.50 6.99 6.26
C MET A 268 0.15 7.78 5.11
N LEU A 269 -0.69 8.43 4.32
CA LEU A 269 -0.28 9.38 3.29
C LEU A 269 -0.38 10.79 3.87
N ALA A 270 0.72 11.52 3.89
CA ALA A 270 0.68 12.95 4.14
C ALA A 270 0.82 13.67 2.80
N TYR A 271 -0.10 14.57 2.51
CA TYR A 271 -0.05 15.36 1.29
C TYR A 271 -0.25 16.85 1.58
N THR A 272 0.42 17.64 0.76
CA THR A 272 0.34 19.10 0.75
C THR A 272 -0.21 19.53 -0.59
N LEU A 273 -1.27 20.33 -0.58
CA LEU A 273 -1.86 20.95 -1.75
C LEU A 273 -1.63 22.46 -1.68
N ASN A 274 -0.88 23.01 -2.63
CA ASN A 274 -0.53 24.44 -2.68
C ASN A 274 -1.08 25.07 -3.96
N ASN A 275 -1.81 26.18 -3.85
CA ASN A 275 -2.32 26.95 -5.01
C ASN A 275 -1.65 28.33 -5.21
N GLY A 276 -0.58 28.61 -4.47
CA GLY A 276 0.16 29.87 -4.46
C GLY A 276 -0.26 30.83 -3.34
N SER A 277 -1.50 30.73 -2.87
CA SER A 277 -2.06 31.59 -1.80
C SER A 277 -2.30 30.81 -0.50
N GLU A 278 -2.75 29.56 -0.63
CA GLU A 278 -3.10 28.67 0.47
C GLU A 278 -2.31 27.36 0.37
N VAL A 279 -1.95 26.81 1.53
CA VAL A 279 -1.29 25.51 1.67
C VAL A 279 -2.15 24.63 2.56
N ILE A 280 -2.69 23.55 1.99
CA ILE A 280 -3.51 22.57 2.71
C ILE A 280 -2.66 21.34 2.99
N ASP A 281 -2.42 21.06 4.27
CA ASP A 281 -1.75 19.84 4.74
C ASP A 281 -2.77 18.86 5.32
N LYS A 282 -2.81 17.64 4.78
CA LYS A 282 -3.71 16.57 5.25
C LYS A 282 -2.96 15.25 5.38
N THR A 283 -3.46 14.41 6.29
CA THR A 283 -2.97 13.05 6.48
C THR A 283 -4.14 12.08 6.42
N VAL A 284 -4.04 11.07 5.56
CA VAL A 284 -5.10 10.09 5.29
C VAL A 284 -4.56 8.67 5.32
N ALA A 285 -5.43 7.68 5.53
CA ALA A 285 -5.02 6.28 5.48
C ALA A 285 -4.69 5.88 4.04
N ALA A 286 -3.57 5.19 3.83
CA ALA A 286 -3.16 4.78 2.48
C ALA A 286 -4.12 3.78 1.81
N SER A 287 -4.95 3.08 2.59
CA SER A 287 -6.01 2.20 2.08
C SER A 287 -7.14 2.95 1.38
N GLU A 288 -7.35 4.22 1.70
CA GLU A 288 -8.40 5.07 1.10
C GLU A 288 -7.88 5.80 -0.15
N GLY A 289 -6.56 5.96 -0.27
CA GLY A 289 -5.96 6.79 -1.31
C GLY A 289 -6.08 8.28 -1.00
N ILE A 290 -5.99 9.13 -2.02
CA ILE A 290 -6.25 10.57 -1.90
C ILE A 290 -7.37 10.93 -2.86
N GLU A 291 -8.43 11.49 -2.30
CA GLU A 291 -9.56 12.03 -3.06
C GLU A 291 -9.55 13.56 -2.95
N LEU A 292 -9.57 14.26 -4.08
CA LEU A 292 -9.70 15.72 -4.13
C LEU A 292 -10.93 16.09 -4.98
N SER A 293 -11.77 16.96 -4.43
CA SER A 293 -12.93 17.57 -5.07
C SER A 293 -13.06 19.01 -4.59
N ASP A 294 -13.95 19.78 -5.22
CA ASP A 294 -14.40 21.09 -4.72
C ASP A 294 -13.27 22.11 -4.48
N LEU A 295 -12.23 22.09 -5.32
CA LEU A 295 -11.17 23.08 -5.28
C LEU A 295 -11.60 24.36 -6.04
N GLU A 296 -10.97 25.48 -5.70
CA GLU A 296 -11.19 26.72 -6.43
C GLU A 296 -10.42 26.71 -7.77
N TYR A 297 -10.66 27.74 -8.59
CA TYR A 297 -9.85 27.93 -9.80
C TYR A 297 -8.42 28.32 -9.41
N GLY A 298 -7.43 27.88 -10.18
CA GLY A 298 -6.03 28.18 -9.91
C GLY A 298 -5.07 27.07 -10.33
N ASN A 299 -3.79 27.32 -10.09
CA ASN A 299 -2.72 26.37 -10.37
C ASN A 299 -2.34 25.65 -9.08
N TYR A 300 -2.48 24.33 -9.07
CA TYR A 300 -2.25 23.51 -7.89
C TYR A 300 -0.99 22.67 -8.05
N GLN A 301 -0.25 22.53 -6.96
CA GLN A 301 0.84 21.59 -6.79
C GLN A 301 0.53 20.67 -5.62
N LEU A 302 0.33 19.39 -5.92
CA LEU A 302 0.11 18.33 -4.95
C LEU A 302 1.44 17.62 -4.69
N LYS A 303 1.90 17.61 -3.43
CA LYS A 303 3.07 16.84 -2.98
C LYS A 303 2.63 15.76 -2.01
N ILE A 304 3.10 14.53 -2.20
CA ILE A 304 2.66 13.36 -1.44
C ILE A 304 3.88 12.60 -0.91
N ARG A 305 3.83 12.29 0.38
CA ARG A 305 4.78 11.41 1.07
C ARG A 305 4.02 10.31 1.81
N ALA A 306 4.66 9.16 1.98
CA ALA A 306 4.10 8.03 2.71
C ALA A 306 4.88 7.80 4.00
N LYS A 307 4.17 7.42 5.07
CA LYS A 307 4.75 7.11 6.37
C LYS A 307 4.10 5.86 6.93
N ASN A 308 4.89 4.88 7.35
CA ASN A 308 4.34 3.69 8.00
C ASN A 308 4.00 3.94 9.48
N GLN A 309 3.25 3.03 10.10
CA GLN A 309 2.88 3.08 11.53
C GLN A 309 4.08 3.15 12.50
N LYS A 310 5.30 2.83 12.04
CA LYS A 310 6.54 2.90 12.83
C LYS A 310 7.28 4.22 12.64
N GLY A 311 6.70 5.16 11.90
CA GLY A 311 7.23 6.51 11.68
C GLY A 311 8.26 6.59 10.56
N ILE A 312 8.42 5.54 9.74
CA ILE A 312 9.43 5.48 8.68
C ILE A 312 8.80 5.99 7.38
N GLU A 313 9.47 6.93 6.73
CA GLU A 313 8.97 7.67 5.57
C GLU A 313 9.51 7.12 4.25
N SER A 314 8.76 7.33 3.17
CA SER A 314 9.21 7.08 1.80
C SER A 314 10.40 7.99 1.46
N LYS A 315 11.42 7.44 0.80
CA LYS A 315 12.57 8.23 0.33
C LYS A 315 12.21 9.20 -0.78
N ASN A 316 11.24 8.85 -1.61
CA ASN A 316 10.74 9.71 -2.68
C ASN A 316 9.50 10.49 -2.24
N THR A 317 9.26 11.60 -2.92
CA THR A 317 8.05 12.42 -2.82
C THR A 317 7.43 12.46 -4.22
N LEU A 318 6.15 12.14 -4.33
CA LEU A 318 5.42 12.29 -5.59
C LEU A 318 4.89 13.70 -5.69
N GLN A 319 4.98 14.29 -6.88
CA GLN A 319 4.51 15.64 -7.13
C GLN A 319 3.70 15.67 -8.42
N TYR A 320 2.51 16.26 -8.34
CA TYR A 320 1.60 16.45 -9.46
C TYR A 320 1.19 17.92 -9.55
N SER A 321 1.07 18.40 -10.78
CA SER A 321 0.64 19.77 -11.07
C SER A 321 -0.58 19.72 -11.98
N PHE A 322 -1.58 20.54 -11.66
CA PHE A 322 -2.80 20.68 -12.46
C PHE A 322 -3.34 22.11 -12.34
N SER A 323 -4.10 22.54 -13.33
CA SER A 323 -4.72 23.87 -13.39
C SER A 323 -6.23 23.74 -13.57
N ILE A 324 -6.98 24.54 -12.83
CA ILE A 324 -8.43 24.64 -12.93
C ILE A 324 -8.75 26.03 -13.48
N ALA A 325 -9.41 26.07 -14.64
CA ALA A 325 -9.72 27.31 -15.35
C ALA A 325 -10.66 28.21 -14.55
N ASN A 326 -10.40 29.52 -14.57
CA ASN A 326 -11.30 30.50 -13.96
C ASN A 326 -12.56 30.67 -14.82
N PRO A 327 -13.77 30.47 -14.27
CA PRO A 327 -15.03 30.56 -15.02
C PRO A 327 -15.31 31.95 -15.57
N LEU A 328 -14.79 33.00 -14.91
CA LEU A 328 -15.02 34.39 -15.30
C LEU A 328 -14.12 34.82 -16.47
N MET A 329 -12.92 34.25 -16.61
CA MET A 329 -11.95 34.67 -17.64
C MET A 329 -12.49 34.48 -19.06
N ASN A 330 -13.27 33.43 -19.31
CA ASN A 330 -13.89 33.20 -20.62
C ASN A 330 -15.15 34.02 -20.88
N SER A 331 -15.64 34.77 -19.89
CA SER A 331 -16.91 35.50 -19.97
C SER A 331 -16.74 37.03 -20.08
N ILE A 332 -15.58 37.58 -19.70
CA ILE A 332 -15.34 39.04 -19.70
C ILE A 332 -15.54 39.66 -21.09
N TRP A 333 -15.03 39.03 -22.15
CA TRP A 333 -15.17 39.55 -23.52
C TRP A 333 -16.64 39.61 -23.98
N ARG A 334 -17.51 38.71 -23.50
CA ARG A 334 -18.95 38.73 -23.83
C ARG A 334 -19.62 39.97 -23.27
N TYR A 335 -19.30 40.34 -22.04
CA TYR A 335 -19.80 41.59 -21.44
C TYR A 335 -19.27 42.83 -22.17
N ILE A 336 -18.00 42.82 -22.59
CA ILE A 336 -17.42 43.90 -23.41
C ILE A 336 -18.19 44.05 -24.74
N VAL A 337 -18.50 42.93 -25.41
CA VAL A 337 -19.28 42.95 -26.67
C VAL A 337 -20.69 43.49 -26.44
N VAL A 338 -21.37 43.09 -25.35
CA VAL A 338 -22.71 43.62 -25.02
C VAL A 338 -22.66 45.12 -24.75
N ILE A 339 -21.69 45.60 -23.96
CA ILE A 339 -21.51 47.05 -23.69
C ILE A 339 -21.22 47.81 -24.98
N PHE A 340 -20.40 47.24 -25.87
CA PHE A 340 -20.10 47.82 -27.17
C PHE A 340 -21.35 47.91 -28.08
N LEU A 341 -22.18 46.86 -28.11
CA LEU A 341 -23.45 46.87 -28.86
C LEU A 341 -24.43 47.90 -28.31
N ILE A 342 -24.52 48.05 -26.98
CA ILE A 342 -25.33 49.10 -26.34
C ILE A 342 -24.78 50.49 -26.70
N GLY A 343 -23.45 50.66 -26.72
CA GLY A 343 -22.80 51.90 -27.17
C GLY A 343 -23.11 52.25 -28.63
N ILE A 344 -23.08 51.27 -29.53
CA ILE A 344 -23.47 51.47 -30.94
C ILE A 344 -24.95 51.84 -31.05
N TRP A 345 -25.82 51.10 -30.35
CA TRP A 345 -27.25 51.34 -30.39
C TRP A 345 -27.61 52.75 -29.88
N THR A 346 -27.04 53.16 -28.74
CA THR A 346 -27.25 54.51 -28.21
C THR A 346 -26.72 55.59 -29.15
N PHE A 347 -25.57 55.39 -29.76
CA PHE A 347 -25.02 56.29 -30.78
C PHE A 347 -25.93 56.43 -32.00
N LEU A 348 -26.45 55.32 -32.53
CA LEU A 348 -27.39 55.32 -33.66
C LEU A 348 -28.70 56.05 -33.32
N VAL A 349 -29.25 55.82 -32.12
CA VAL A 349 -30.45 56.50 -31.64
C VAL A 349 -30.23 58.02 -31.57
N VAL A 350 -29.09 58.47 -31.03
CA VAL A 350 -28.72 59.89 -30.98
C VAL A 350 -28.60 60.49 -32.38
N LEU A 351 -27.98 59.79 -33.34
CA LEU A 351 -27.88 60.25 -34.73
C LEU A 351 -29.26 60.39 -35.40
N ILE A 352 -30.16 59.44 -35.18
CA ILE A 352 -31.53 59.48 -35.70
C ILE A 352 -32.29 60.68 -35.11
N ILE A 353 -32.24 60.87 -33.78
CA ILE A 353 -32.88 62.00 -33.11
C ILE A 353 -32.33 63.33 -33.63
N LYS A 354 -31.00 63.47 -33.74
CA LYS A 354 -30.35 64.67 -34.28
C LYS A 354 -30.76 64.95 -35.73
N SER A 355 -30.86 63.91 -36.56
CA SER A 355 -31.33 64.06 -37.94
C SER A 355 -32.80 64.46 -38.03
N ARG A 356 -33.67 63.98 -37.12
CA ARG A 356 -35.09 64.38 -37.09
C ARG A 356 -35.23 65.84 -36.66
N HIS A 357 -34.54 66.26 -35.61
CA HIS A 357 -34.51 67.67 -35.19
C HIS A 357 -33.99 68.59 -36.29
N LYS A 358 -32.95 68.19 -37.04
CA LYS A 358 -32.45 69.00 -38.16
C LYS A 358 -33.50 69.15 -39.28
N LYS A 359 -34.33 68.13 -39.54
CA LYS A 359 -35.42 68.21 -40.51
C LYS A 359 -36.55 69.12 -40.01
N GLU A 360 -36.95 68.99 -38.75
CA GLU A 360 -38.00 69.82 -38.13
C GLU A 360 -37.61 71.30 -38.09
N MET A 361 -36.36 71.61 -37.73
CA MET A 361 -35.85 73.00 -37.74
C MET A 361 -35.88 73.61 -39.14
N LYS A 362 -35.54 72.83 -40.19
CA LYS A 362 -35.56 73.31 -41.56
C LYS A 362 -36.99 73.61 -42.05
N ILE A 363 -37.94 72.74 -41.72
CA ILE A 363 -39.37 72.96 -42.02
C ILE A 363 -39.89 74.21 -41.30
N LEU A 364 -39.46 74.45 -40.05
CA LEU A 364 -39.82 75.63 -39.29
C LEU A 364 -39.24 76.92 -39.89
N GLU A 365 -37.97 76.91 -40.32
CA GLU A 365 -37.34 78.02 -41.03
C GLU A 365 -38.08 78.34 -42.34
N ASP A 366 -38.39 77.33 -43.15
CA ASP A 366 -39.13 77.50 -44.41
C ASP A 366 -40.53 78.09 -44.15
N ALA A 367 -41.23 77.65 -43.10
CA ALA A 367 -42.54 78.19 -42.71
C ALA A 367 -42.47 79.65 -42.18
N LEU A 368 -41.39 80.01 -41.47
CA LEU A 368 -41.14 81.38 -41.02
C LEU A 368 -40.84 82.29 -42.20
N LEU A 369 -40.05 81.83 -43.16
CA LEU A 369 -39.73 82.54 -44.40
C LEU A 369 -40.98 82.81 -45.24
N GLU A 370 -41.87 81.82 -45.36
CA GLU A 370 -43.15 81.99 -46.06
C GLU A 370 -44.04 83.04 -45.37
N LYS A 371 -44.12 83.03 -44.03
CA LYS A 371 -44.84 84.06 -43.27
C LYS A 371 -44.25 85.45 -43.42
N THR A 372 -42.93 85.58 -43.38
CA THR A 372 -42.25 86.89 -43.57
C THR A 372 -42.45 87.41 -44.99
N ASN A 373 -42.39 86.55 -46.00
CA ASN A 373 -42.67 86.93 -47.39
C ASN A 373 -44.13 87.35 -47.61
N LYS A 374 -45.10 86.66 -46.97
CA LYS A 374 -46.52 87.08 -46.97
C LYS A 374 -46.72 88.43 -46.26
N LEU A 375 -46.04 88.68 -45.14
CA LEU A 375 -46.05 89.98 -44.45
C LEU A 375 -45.50 91.11 -45.34
N ASN A 376 -44.37 90.88 -46.01
CA ASN A 376 -43.78 91.84 -46.95
C ASN A 376 -44.68 92.11 -48.17
N GLN A 377 -45.43 91.11 -48.65
CA GLN A 377 -46.42 91.31 -49.72
C GLN A 377 -47.62 92.13 -49.24
N ILE A 378 -48.08 91.92 -48.01
CA ILE A 378 -49.16 92.71 -47.39
C ILE A 378 -48.70 94.17 -47.19
N GLU A 379 -47.47 94.40 -46.71
CA GLU A 379 -46.89 95.74 -46.61
C GLU A 379 -46.77 96.42 -47.98
N LYS A 380 -46.28 95.71 -49.01
CA LYS A 380 -46.24 96.21 -50.40
C LYS A 380 -47.62 96.51 -50.98
N SER A 381 -48.67 95.79 -50.57
CA SER A 381 -50.06 96.08 -50.99
C SER A 381 -50.69 97.26 -50.23
N LYS A 382 -50.17 97.58 -49.03
CA LYS A 382 -50.73 98.60 -48.13
C LYS A 382 -50.08 99.98 -48.31
N TYR A 383 -48.84 100.02 -48.83
CA TYR A 383 -48.09 101.24 -49.12
C TYR A 383 -47.48 101.14 -50.53
N GLY A 384 -48.26 101.49 -51.56
CA GLY A 384 -47.71 101.76 -52.89
C GLY A 384 -46.94 103.07 -52.87
N LEU A 385 -45.71 103.09 -53.37
CA LEU A 385 -44.97 104.33 -53.57
C LEU A 385 -44.60 104.48 -55.05
N VAL A 386 -44.96 105.67 -55.53
CA VAL A 386 -44.71 106.27 -56.83
C VAL A 386 -43.20 106.37 -57.07
N ASP A 387 -42.76 105.94 -58.25
CA ASP A 387 -41.46 106.29 -58.80
C ASP A 387 -41.43 107.79 -59.10
N GLU A 388 -40.38 108.51 -58.68
CA GLU A 388 -39.98 109.76 -59.32
C GLU A 388 -38.46 109.99 -59.20
N ASP A 389 -37.81 109.82 -60.35
CA ASP A 389 -36.81 110.67 -61.00
C ASP A 389 -35.59 111.30 -60.30
N LYS A 390 -34.53 111.31 -61.11
CA LYS A 390 -33.24 111.99 -61.03
C LYS A 390 -33.34 113.48 -60.67
N VAL A 391 -32.40 114.01 -59.88
CA VAL A 391 -31.66 115.28 -60.16
C VAL A 391 -30.26 115.26 -59.48
N GLN A 392 -29.29 115.83 -60.21
CA GLN A 392 -27.90 116.27 -59.91
C GLN A 392 -27.64 116.71 -58.45
N LEU A 393 -26.44 116.55 -57.87
CA LEU A 393 -25.08 116.87 -58.35
C LEU A 393 -24.05 115.98 -57.61
#